data_AF-A0A0L0HUS4-F1
#
_entry.id   AF-A0A0L0HUS4-F1
#
_cell.length_a   1.000
_cell.length_b   1.000
_cell.length_c   1.000
_cell.angle_alpha   90.00
_cell.angle_beta   90.00
_cell.angle_gamma   90.00
#
_symmetry.space_group_name_H-M   'P 1'
#
loop_
_entity.id
_entity.type
_entity.pdbx_description
1 polymer ?
#
loop_
_entity_poly.entity_id
_entity_poly.type
_entity_poly.pdbx_seq_one_letter_code
_entity_poly.pdbx_strand_id
1 'polypeptide(L)'
;MFRNQYDNDITIWSPQGRLHQVEYAMEAVKQGSACVGLRSNTHVVILALKRSPGELASYQKKLIRIDDHMGIAIAGLTSDARVLSTFMRAEAMKSKLLYDRPLPVFRIVSAIGDKAQVNTQRYGRRPYGVGLLVAGYDDAGPHLFECAPSGNFFDYFAISIGSRSQSAKTYLEKHYEAFADASVDDLVVHGLRALRDTLQQDKELNINNCSIGIVGKGIKYHTVEGEGLQRYLDLLSEADTGAGGGGAPAQADEGATPMETDM
;
A
#
# COMPACT_ATOMS: atom_id res chain seq x y z
N MET A 1 7.98 10.51 -34.51
CA MET A 1 8.18 9.76 -33.24
C MET A 1 9.33 8.78 -33.48
N PHE A 2 10.52 9.02 -32.93
CA PHE A 2 11.63 8.07 -33.08
C PHE A 2 11.22 6.76 -32.40
N ARG A 3 11.16 5.68 -33.18
CA ARG A 3 10.85 4.35 -32.67
C ARG A 3 12.07 3.89 -31.85
N ASN A 4 11.92 3.84 -30.53
CA ASN A 4 12.94 3.25 -29.67
C ASN A 4 13.09 1.78 -30.11
N GLN A 5 14.30 1.36 -30.47
CA GLN A 5 14.52 -0.01 -30.97
C GLN A 5 14.67 -1.03 -29.82
N TYR A 6 14.84 -0.54 -28.58
CA TYR A 6 15.17 -1.34 -27.40
C TYR A 6 13.98 -1.55 -26.45
N ASP A 7 12.75 -1.34 -26.90
CA ASP A 7 11.57 -1.40 -26.03
C ASP A 7 10.52 -2.41 -26.45
N ASN A 8 10.75 -3.20 -27.50
CA ASN A 8 9.78 -4.18 -27.98
C ASN A 8 9.84 -5.52 -27.22
N ASP A 9 10.98 -5.84 -26.61
CA ASP A 9 11.19 -7.12 -25.93
C ASP A 9 11.85 -6.93 -24.57
N ILE A 10 11.66 -7.93 -23.71
CA ILE A 10 12.17 -7.98 -22.36
C ILE A 10 13.63 -8.46 -22.31
N THR A 11 14.11 -9.13 -23.37
CA THR A 11 15.48 -9.65 -23.46
C THR A 11 16.48 -8.65 -24.05
N ILE A 12 16.02 -7.47 -24.46
CA ILE A 12 16.86 -6.46 -25.12
C ILE A 12 17.24 -5.37 -24.11
N TRP A 13 18.54 -5.21 -23.90
CA TRP A 13 19.09 -4.12 -23.08
C TRP A 13 19.24 -2.86 -23.90
N SER A 14 18.92 -1.71 -23.30
CA SER A 14 19.27 -0.42 -23.87
C SER A 14 20.78 -0.14 -23.75
N PRO A 15 21.35 0.78 -24.55
CA PRO A 15 22.75 1.22 -24.39
C PRO A 15 23.08 1.79 -23.01
N GLN A 16 22.06 2.19 -22.23
CA GLN A 16 22.20 2.68 -20.85
C GLN A 16 22.10 1.57 -19.80
N GLY A 17 22.00 0.30 -20.20
CA GLY A 17 21.84 -0.83 -19.27
C GLY A 17 20.47 -0.87 -18.60
N ARG A 18 19.40 -0.50 -19.32
CA ARG A 18 18.02 -0.50 -18.83
C ARG A 18 17.15 -1.50 -19.60
N LEU A 19 16.13 -2.03 -18.93
CA LEU A 19 15.10 -2.88 -19.54
C LEU A 19 13.77 -2.12 -19.59
N HIS A 20 13.47 -1.49 -20.73
CA HIS A 20 12.30 -0.62 -20.86
C HIS A 20 10.97 -1.35 -20.61
N GLN A 21 10.85 -2.62 -20.99
CA GLN A 21 9.63 -3.41 -20.74
C GLN A 21 9.34 -3.59 -19.24
N VAL A 22 10.37 -3.69 -18.38
CA VAL A 22 10.19 -3.71 -16.91
C VAL A 22 9.73 -2.35 -16.41
N GLU A 23 10.29 -1.27 -16.95
CA GLU A 23 9.93 0.10 -16.57
C GLU A 23 8.49 0.44 -16.94
N TYR A 24 8.04 0.02 -18.12
CA TYR A 24 6.65 0.15 -18.53
C TYR A 24 5.71 -0.64 -17.62
N ALA A 25 6.10 -1.84 -17.17
CA ALA A 25 5.33 -2.61 -16.21
C ALA A 25 5.26 -1.91 -14.84
N MET A 26 6.33 -1.24 -14.40
CA MET A 26 6.30 -0.41 -13.19
C MET A 26 5.36 0.79 -13.34
N GLU A 27 5.27 1.39 -14.53
CA GLU A 27 4.29 2.46 -14.78
C GLU A 27 2.84 1.94 -14.74
N ALA A 28 2.57 0.71 -15.17
CA ALA A 28 1.26 0.10 -15.01
C ALA A 28 0.83 0.01 -13.53
N VAL A 29 1.78 -0.21 -12.60
CA VAL A 29 1.51 -0.18 -11.15
C VAL A 29 1.07 1.21 -10.71
N LYS A 30 1.73 2.28 -11.17
CA LYS A 30 1.39 3.66 -10.83
C LYS A 30 0.01 4.09 -11.33
N GLN A 31 -0.51 3.46 -12.39
CA GLN A 31 -1.88 3.68 -12.86
C GLN A 31 -2.94 2.99 -12.00
N GLY A 32 -2.56 1.96 -11.23
CA GLY A 32 -3.45 1.29 -10.29
C GLY A 32 -3.90 2.22 -9.16
N SER A 33 -5.09 1.99 -8.60
CA SER A 33 -5.55 2.75 -7.42
C SER A 33 -4.62 2.55 -6.22
N ALA A 34 -4.49 3.60 -5.41
CA ALA A 34 -3.59 3.65 -4.27
C ALA A 34 -3.86 2.54 -3.24
N CYS A 35 -2.79 1.96 -2.73
CA CYS A 35 -2.78 1.04 -1.60
C CYS A 35 -1.70 1.49 -0.61
N VAL A 36 -2.00 1.42 0.67
CA VAL A 36 -1.10 1.83 1.77
C VAL A 36 -0.92 0.64 2.70
N GLY A 37 0.30 0.39 3.16
CA GLY A 37 0.61 -0.60 4.19
C GLY A 37 1.37 0.04 5.34
N LEU A 38 1.04 -0.37 6.56
CA LEU A 38 1.71 0.05 7.79
C LEU A 38 1.92 -1.16 8.70
N ARG A 39 3.04 -1.19 9.39
CA ARG A 39 3.43 -2.24 10.33
C ARG A 39 3.72 -1.65 11.71
N SER A 40 3.11 -2.21 12.75
CA SER A 40 3.54 -2.06 14.14
C SER A 40 4.37 -3.28 14.58
N ASN A 41 4.81 -3.30 15.84
CA ASN A 41 5.49 -4.46 16.42
C ASN A 41 4.57 -5.68 16.59
N THR A 42 3.25 -5.49 16.50
CA THR A 42 2.26 -6.53 16.82
C THR A 42 1.31 -6.86 15.67
N HIS A 43 1.06 -5.91 14.76
CA HIS A 43 0.06 -6.03 13.70
C HIS A 43 0.53 -5.35 12.39
N VAL A 44 -0.08 -5.74 11.29
CA VAL A 44 0.07 -5.13 9.96
C VAL A 44 -1.30 -4.76 9.44
N VAL A 45 -1.41 -3.56 8.90
CA VAL A 45 -2.63 -3.06 8.27
C VAL A 45 -2.32 -2.69 6.83
N ILE A 46 -3.16 -3.14 5.90
CA ILE A 46 -3.16 -2.72 4.51
C ILE A 46 -4.49 -2.09 4.16
N LEU A 47 -4.46 -0.91 3.54
CA LEU A 47 -5.64 -0.17 3.12
C LEU A 47 -5.59 -0.01 1.61
N ALA A 48 -6.75 -0.10 0.97
CA ALA A 48 -6.84 0.07 -0.47
C ALA A 48 -7.99 1.00 -0.84
N LEU A 49 -7.71 1.92 -1.76
CA LEU A 49 -8.72 2.71 -2.43
C LEU A 49 -9.31 1.91 -3.60
N LYS A 50 -10.60 1.60 -3.51
CA LYS A 50 -11.39 1.01 -4.60
C LYS A 50 -11.87 2.11 -5.53
N ARG A 51 -11.88 1.82 -6.84
CA ARG A 51 -12.50 2.69 -7.86
C ARG A 51 -13.70 1.97 -8.47
N SER A 52 -14.75 2.75 -8.72
CA SER A 52 -15.84 2.34 -9.59
C SER A 52 -15.68 3.03 -10.95
N PRO A 53 -15.91 2.34 -12.09
CA PRO A 53 -15.90 2.96 -13.40
C PRO A 53 -17.13 3.85 -13.67
N GLY A 54 -18.19 3.74 -12.87
CA GLY A 54 -19.40 4.56 -13.00
C GLY A 54 -20.44 4.22 -11.91
N GLU A 55 -21.51 5.00 -11.82
CA GLU A 55 -22.50 4.88 -10.74
C GLU A 55 -23.20 3.51 -10.69
N LEU A 56 -23.42 2.89 -11.85
CA LEU A 56 -24.07 1.58 -11.95
C LEU A 56 -23.11 0.40 -11.72
N ALA A 57 -21.83 0.66 -11.54
CA ALA A 57 -20.82 -0.37 -11.43
C ALA A 57 -20.39 -0.61 -9.97
N SER A 58 -20.08 -1.87 -9.67
CA SER A 58 -19.52 -2.24 -8.37
C SER A 58 -18.04 -1.86 -8.28
N TYR A 59 -17.61 -1.61 -7.05
CA TYR A 59 -16.22 -1.36 -6.74
C TYR A 59 -15.38 -2.64 -6.89
N GLN A 60 -14.26 -2.53 -7.60
CA GLN A 60 -13.35 -3.66 -7.75
C GLN A 60 -12.59 -3.94 -6.44
N LYS A 61 -12.59 -5.20 -6.01
CA LYS A 61 -11.84 -5.63 -4.82
C LYS A 61 -10.34 -5.56 -5.06
N LYS A 62 -9.63 -4.95 -4.10
CA LYS A 62 -8.18 -4.71 -4.15
C LYS A 62 -7.41 -5.52 -3.10
N LEU A 63 -8.10 -5.93 -2.04
CA LEU A 63 -7.56 -6.80 -1.01
C LEU A 63 -7.93 -8.24 -1.28
N ILE A 64 -6.96 -9.14 -1.22
CA ILE A 64 -7.15 -10.57 -1.46
C ILE A 64 -6.53 -11.35 -0.30
N ARG A 65 -7.35 -12.12 0.41
CA ARG A 65 -6.86 -13.06 1.42
C ARG A 65 -6.10 -14.22 0.74
N ILE A 66 -4.91 -14.50 1.22
CA ILE A 66 -4.08 -15.63 0.75
C ILE A 66 -4.21 -16.81 1.71
N ASP A 67 -4.06 -16.55 3.00
CA ASP A 67 -4.20 -17.56 4.05
C ASP A 67 -4.76 -16.93 5.34
N ASP A 68 -4.84 -17.69 6.43
CA ASP A 68 -5.27 -17.22 7.75
C ASP A 68 -4.32 -16.16 8.34
N HIS A 69 -3.04 -16.20 7.99
CA HIS A 69 -2.01 -15.31 8.55
C HIS A 69 -1.45 -14.32 7.53
N MET A 70 -2.10 -14.19 6.36
CA MET A 70 -1.58 -13.37 5.25
C MET A 70 -2.66 -12.92 4.26
N GLY A 71 -2.54 -11.68 3.82
CA GLY A 71 -3.27 -11.14 2.68
C GLY A 71 -2.46 -10.16 1.86
N ILE A 72 -2.99 -9.77 0.71
CA ILE A 72 -2.33 -8.86 -0.21
C ILE A 72 -3.22 -7.70 -0.63
N ALA A 73 -2.61 -6.54 -0.89
CA ALA A 73 -3.20 -5.44 -1.65
C ALA A 73 -2.55 -5.37 -3.04
N ILE A 74 -3.34 -5.04 -4.07
CA ILE A 74 -2.89 -5.07 -5.47
C ILE A 74 -2.95 -3.68 -6.10
N ALA A 75 -1.93 -3.29 -6.86
CA ALA A 75 -1.95 -2.09 -7.71
C ALA A 75 -1.43 -2.42 -9.12
N GLY A 76 -2.20 -2.06 -10.15
CA GLY A 76 -1.90 -2.39 -11.55
C GLY A 76 -2.93 -3.37 -12.14
N LEU A 77 -2.47 -4.31 -12.98
CA LEU A 77 -3.32 -5.25 -13.72
C LEU A 77 -3.92 -6.33 -12.81
N THR A 78 -5.25 -6.32 -12.64
CA THR A 78 -5.98 -7.29 -11.82
C THR A 78 -5.87 -8.74 -12.31
N SER A 79 -5.70 -8.94 -13.63
CA SER A 79 -5.50 -10.27 -14.21
C SER A 79 -4.21 -10.92 -13.72
N ASP A 80 -3.11 -10.18 -13.73
CA ASP A 80 -1.82 -10.66 -13.22
C ASP A 80 -1.87 -10.89 -11.71
N ALA A 81 -2.57 -10.01 -10.98
CA ALA A 81 -2.81 -10.18 -9.55
C ALA A 81 -3.53 -11.49 -9.20
N ARG A 82 -4.49 -11.92 -10.03
CA ARG A 82 -5.20 -13.21 -9.87
C ARG A 82 -4.28 -14.40 -10.10
N VAL A 83 -3.36 -14.30 -11.05
CA VAL A 83 -2.35 -15.36 -11.30
C VAL A 83 -1.43 -15.49 -10.09
N LEU A 84 -0.91 -14.36 -9.58
CA LEU A 84 0.00 -14.37 -8.43
C LEU A 84 -0.71 -14.80 -7.13
N SER A 85 -1.91 -14.31 -6.85
CA SER A 85 -2.67 -14.74 -5.66
C SER A 85 -3.03 -16.23 -5.67
N THR A 86 -3.37 -16.79 -6.84
CA THR A 86 -3.61 -18.22 -6.98
C THR A 86 -2.33 -19.04 -6.72
N PHE A 87 -1.20 -18.58 -7.26
CA PHE A 87 0.10 -19.17 -6.95
C PHE A 87 0.43 -19.11 -5.45
N MET A 88 0.22 -17.96 -4.80
CA MET A 88 0.47 -17.81 -3.36
C MET A 88 -0.39 -18.73 -2.51
N ARG A 89 -1.68 -18.86 -2.85
CA ARG A 89 -2.60 -19.78 -2.15
C ARG A 89 -2.14 -21.23 -2.30
N ALA A 90 -1.70 -21.63 -3.49
CA ALA A 90 -1.19 -22.97 -3.73
C ALA A 90 0.07 -23.27 -2.89
N GLU A 91 1.02 -22.35 -2.83
CA GLU A 91 2.23 -22.52 -2.00
C GLU A 91 1.91 -22.52 -0.50
N ALA A 92 0.98 -21.69 -0.03
CA ALA A 92 0.54 -21.70 1.36
C ALA A 92 -0.14 -23.03 1.75
N MET A 93 -1.05 -23.53 0.92
CA MET A 93 -1.69 -24.83 1.13
C MET A 93 -0.68 -25.98 1.10
N LYS A 94 0.30 -25.93 0.18
CA LYS A 94 1.37 -26.93 0.09
C LYS A 94 2.21 -26.98 1.36
N SER A 95 2.53 -25.83 1.97
CA SER A 95 3.25 -25.81 3.25
C SER A 95 2.47 -26.51 4.35
N LYS A 96 1.17 -26.22 4.46
CA LYS A 96 0.29 -26.87 5.45
C LYS A 96 0.20 -28.38 5.21
N LEU A 97 0.07 -28.80 3.96
CA LEU A 97 -0.02 -30.23 3.62
C LEU A 97 1.28 -31.00 3.91
N LEU A 98 2.45 -30.42 3.60
CA LEU A 98 3.73 -31.13 3.70
C LEU A 98 4.38 -31.02 5.07
N TYR A 99 4.21 -29.90 5.75
CA TYR A 99 4.95 -29.56 6.97
C TYR A 99 4.06 -29.24 8.17
N ASP A 100 2.74 -29.30 8.01
CA ASP A 100 1.75 -28.96 9.04
C ASP A 100 1.99 -27.60 9.70
N ARG A 101 2.45 -26.62 8.92
CA ARG A 101 2.72 -25.25 9.39
C ARG A 101 2.35 -24.19 8.37
N PRO A 102 1.93 -22.99 8.82
CA PRO A 102 1.77 -21.84 7.94
C PRO A 102 3.08 -21.52 7.22
N LEU A 103 2.98 -21.08 5.96
CA LEU A 103 4.14 -20.70 5.16
C LEU A 103 4.70 -19.37 5.69
N PRO A 104 5.99 -19.27 6.08
CA PRO A 104 6.59 -18.00 6.47
C PRO A 104 6.48 -16.94 5.38
N VAL A 105 6.20 -15.69 5.76
CA VAL A 105 5.88 -14.60 4.82
C VAL A 105 7.06 -14.33 3.88
N PHE A 106 8.29 -14.34 4.40
CA PHE A 106 9.49 -14.17 3.59
C PHE A 106 9.61 -15.22 2.47
N ARG A 107 9.25 -16.48 2.74
CA ARG A 107 9.39 -17.56 1.74
C ARG A 107 8.45 -17.35 0.55
N ILE A 108 7.21 -16.92 0.80
CA ILE A 108 6.28 -16.66 -0.31
C ILE A 108 6.69 -15.42 -1.11
N VAL A 109 7.17 -14.38 -0.45
CA VAL A 109 7.67 -13.17 -1.12
C VAL A 109 8.88 -13.49 -2.00
N SER A 110 9.84 -14.28 -1.49
CA SER A 110 10.97 -14.77 -2.30
C SER A 110 10.49 -15.59 -3.50
N ALA A 111 9.53 -16.49 -3.32
CA ALA A 111 8.99 -17.30 -4.41
C ALA A 111 8.25 -16.45 -5.48
N ILE A 112 7.60 -15.34 -5.07
CA ILE A 112 7.02 -14.37 -6.00
C ILE A 112 8.12 -13.64 -6.76
N GLY A 113 9.19 -13.22 -6.08
CA GLY A 113 10.36 -12.58 -6.69
C GLY A 113 10.96 -13.46 -7.79
N ASP A 114 11.23 -14.74 -7.49
CA ASP A 114 11.74 -15.71 -8.45
C ASP A 114 10.77 -15.91 -9.64
N LYS A 115 9.47 -16.04 -9.34
CA LYS A 115 8.43 -16.22 -10.37
C LYS A 115 8.32 -15.00 -11.29
N ALA A 116 8.38 -13.79 -10.73
CA ALA A 116 8.38 -12.56 -11.49
C ALA A 116 9.66 -12.44 -12.31
N GLN A 117 10.81 -12.84 -11.74
CA GLN A 117 12.09 -12.71 -12.40
C GLN A 117 12.21 -13.59 -13.65
N VAL A 118 11.64 -14.80 -13.63
CA VAL A 118 11.60 -15.67 -14.83
C VAL A 118 10.90 -14.97 -16.01
N ASN A 119 9.91 -14.12 -15.73
CA ASN A 119 9.16 -13.39 -16.75
C ASN A 119 9.89 -12.15 -17.29
N THR A 120 11.03 -11.76 -16.71
CA THR A 120 11.86 -10.65 -17.19
C THR A 120 13.06 -11.12 -18.04
N GLN A 121 13.25 -12.43 -18.20
CA GLN A 121 14.44 -12.98 -18.87
C GLN A 121 14.11 -13.90 -20.03
N ARG A 122 12.87 -14.38 -20.14
CA ARG A 122 12.46 -15.35 -21.17
C ARG A 122 11.76 -14.65 -22.32
N TYR A 123 12.26 -14.89 -23.53
CA TYR A 123 11.64 -14.44 -24.78
C TYR A 123 10.16 -14.89 -24.87
N GLY A 124 9.29 -14.00 -25.36
CA GLY A 124 7.85 -14.24 -25.50
C GLY A 124 7.05 -14.25 -24.18
N ARG A 125 7.70 -14.00 -23.03
CA ARG A 125 7.02 -13.66 -21.77
C ARG A 125 6.98 -12.15 -21.60
N ARG A 126 6.11 -11.69 -20.71
CA ARG A 126 6.08 -10.28 -20.26
C ARG A 126 6.16 -10.21 -18.74
N PRO A 127 6.76 -9.15 -18.16
CA PRO A 127 6.66 -8.89 -16.74
C PRO A 127 5.19 -8.80 -16.27
N TYR A 128 4.98 -9.11 -15.01
CA TYR A 128 3.68 -8.90 -14.38
C TYR A 128 3.45 -7.39 -14.20
N GLY A 129 2.34 -6.86 -14.71
CA GLY A 129 2.00 -5.44 -14.61
C GLY A 129 1.32 -5.09 -13.29
N VAL A 130 1.74 -5.70 -12.17
CA VAL A 130 1.13 -5.53 -10.86
C VAL A 130 2.19 -5.41 -9.77
N GLY A 131 1.98 -4.47 -8.85
CA GLY A 131 2.69 -4.37 -7.58
C GLY A 131 1.82 -4.94 -6.46
N LEU A 132 2.44 -5.64 -5.53
CA LEU A 132 1.77 -6.25 -4.39
C LEU A 132 2.27 -5.62 -3.10
N LEU A 133 1.36 -5.32 -2.17
CA LEU A 133 1.71 -5.22 -0.75
C LEU A 133 1.30 -6.53 -0.10
N VAL A 134 2.23 -7.21 0.53
CA VAL A 134 2.00 -8.46 1.26
C VAL A 134 2.05 -8.17 2.75
N ALA A 135 0.90 -8.30 3.40
CA ALA A 135 0.77 -8.19 4.85
C ALA A 135 0.62 -9.58 5.45
N GLY A 136 1.50 -9.93 6.38
CA GLY A 136 1.41 -11.20 7.07
C GLY A 136 1.97 -11.14 8.49
N TYR A 137 1.64 -12.16 9.26
CA TYR A 137 2.18 -12.36 10.60
C TYR A 137 2.64 -13.81 10.72
N ASP A 138 3.90 -14.04 11.07
CA ASP A 138 4.43 -15.37 11.32
C ASP A 138 5.24 -15.40 12.62
N ASP A 139 6.01 -16.46 12.86
CA ASP A 139 6.78 -16.65 14.10
C ASP A 139 7.83 -15.55 14.33
N ALA A 140 8.28 -14.87 13.27
CA ALA A 140 9.20 -13.72 13.37
C ALA A 140 8.46 -12.39 13.62
N GLY A 141 7.12 -12.42 13.64
CA GLY A 141 6.25 -11.28 13.92
C GLY A 141 5.55 -10.72 12.68
N PRO A 142 5.18 -9.44 12.70
CA PRO A 142 4.49 -8.79 11.60
C PRO A 142 5.44 -8.45 10.44
N HIS A 143 4.95 -8.59 9.21
CA HIS A 143 5.72 -8.35 7.99
C HIS A 143 4.90 -7.58 6.96
N LEU A 144 5.53 -6.57 6.36
CA LEU A 144 4.96 -5.79 5.26
C LEU A 144 5.97 -5.73 4.13
N PHE A 145 5.70 -6.49 3.06
CA PHE A 145 6.56 -6.51 1.88
C PHE A 145 5.91 -5.78 0.71
N GLU A 146 6.71 -5.02 -0.04
CA GLU A 146 6.36 -4.60 -1.40
C GLU A 146 7.00 -5.57 -2.39
N CYS A 147 6.24 -6.08 -3.36
CA CYS A 147 6.76 -6.83 -4.50
C CYS A 147 6.52 -6.04 -5.80
N ALA A 148 7.59 -5.78 -6.55
CA ALA A 148 7.55 -5.03 -7.80
C ALA A 148 7.59 -5.94 -9.05
N PRO A 149 7.09 -5.47 -10.20
CA PRO A 149 7.21 -6.15 -11.50
C PRO A 149 8.62 -6.59 -11.89
N SER A 150 9.66 -5.93 -11.37
CA SER A 150 11.07 -6.24 -11.62
C SER A 150 11.55 -7.53 -10.95
N GLY A 151 10.75 -8.10 -10.06
CA GLY A 151 11.17 -9.22 -9.20
C GLY A 151 11.81 -8.78 -7.88
N ASN A 152 12.06 -7.47 -7.71
CA ASN A 152 12.52 -6.93 -6.43
C ASN A 152 11.40 -6.94 -5.39
N PHE A 153 11.80 -7.16 -4.15
CA PHE A 153 10.94 -7.00 -2.99
C PHE A 153 11.70 -6.42 -1.81
N PHE A 154 11.00 -5.69 -0.95
CA PHE A 154 11.58 -5.01 0.21
C PHE A 154 10.65 -5.12 1.42
N ASP A 155 11.21 -5.30 2.61
CA ASP A 155 10.48 -5.21 3.88
C ASP A 155 10.38 -3.74 4.30
N TYR A 156 9.18 -3.30 4.69
CA TYR A 156 8.88 -1.91 5.00
C TYR A 156 8.22 -1.77 6.38
N PHE A 157 8.52 -0.67 7.07
CA PHE A 157 7.71 -0.24 8.22
C PHE A 157 6.38 0.36 7.76
N ALA A 158 6.41 1.14 6.68
CA ALA A 158 5.23 1.61 5.98
C ALA A 158 5.58 1.92 4.53
N ILE A 159 4.63 1.70 3.63
CA ILE A 159 4.82 1.96 2.19
C ILE A 159 3.47 2.23 1.51
N SER A 160 3.52 2.94 0.38
CA SER A 160 2.35 3.15 -0.48
C SER A 160 2.70 2.89 -1.94
N ILE A 161 1.78 2.24 -2.66
CA ILE A 161 1.89 1.93 -4.09
C ILE A 161 0.64 2.41 -4.85
N GLY A 162 0.75 2.54 -6.17
CA GLY A 162 -0.33 3.01 -7.03
C GLY A 162 -0.35 4.53 -7.21
N SER A 163 -1.48 5.00 -7.71
CA SER A 163 -1.69 6.38 -8.16
C SER A 163 -1.55 7.37 -7.02
N ARG A 164 -0.73 8.42 -7.20
CA ARG A 164 -0.52 9.47 -6.19
C ARG A 164 -0.05 8.94 -4.83
N SER A 165 0.63 7.79 -4.83
CA SER A 165 1.23 7.20 -3.64
C SER A 165 2.29 8.10 -2.99
N GLN A 166 2.90 9.02 -3.74
CA GLN A 166 3.89 9.96 -3.19
C GLN A 166 3.33 10.81 -2.05
N SER A 167 2.08 11.28 -2.15
CA SER A 167 1.44 12.05 -1.06
C SER A 167 1.31 11.21 0.21
N ALA A 168 0.89 9.95 0.08
CA ALA A 168 0.83 9.02 1.21
C ALA A 168 2.23 8.76 1.79
N LYS A 169 3.27 8.58 0.95
CA LYS A 169 4.64 8.37 1.42
C LYS A 169 5.13 9.55 2.26
N THR A 170 4.87 10.78 1.83
CA THR A 170 5.23 11.98 2.61
C THR A 170 4.54 12.05 3.97
N TYR A 171 3.29 11.59 4.09
CA TYR A 171 2.63 11.45 5.39
C TYR A 171 3.30 10.35 6.23
N LEU A 172 3.53 9.16 5.65
CA LEU A 172 4.13 8.02 6.36
C LEU A 172 5.53 8.35 6.88
N GLU A 173 6.37 9.00 6.08
CA GLU A 173 7.72 9.43 6.45
C GLU A 173 7.75 10.37 7.66
N LYS A 174 6.70 11.18 7.86
CA LYS A 174 6.61 12.11 9.01
C LYS A 174 6.15 11.41 10.29
N HIS A 175 5.44 10.29 10.18
CA HIS A 175 4.74 9.68 11.32
C HIS A 175 5.21 8.25 11.64
N TYR A 176 6.15 7.68 10.89
CA TYR A 176 6.51 6.26 11.00
C TYR A 176 7.02 5.85 12.38
N GLU A 177 7.65 6.76 13.13
CA GLU A 177 8.14 6.50 14.48
C GLU A 177 7.00 6.19 15.47
N ALA A 178 5.79 6.70 15.22
CA ALA A 178 4.62 6.44 16.05
C ALA A 178 4.00 5.06 15.80
N PHE A 179 4.38 4.35 14.73
CA PHE A 179 3.70 3.11 14.33
C PHE A 179 4.11 1.89 15.16
N ALA A 180 5.32 1.88 15.73
CA ALA A 180 5.89 0.71 16.40
C ALA A 180 4.98 0.18 17.53
N ASP A 181 4.46 1.09 18.36
CA ASP A 181 3.66 0.78 19.54
C ASP A 181 2.17 1.18 19.38
N ALA A 182 1.76 1.56 18.17
CA ALA A 182 0.38 1.94 17.88
C ALA A 182 -0.58 0.76 18.08
N SER A 183 -1.77 1.07 18.60
CA SER A 183 -2.88 0.13 18.62
C SER A 183 -3.38 -0.15 17.19
N VAL A 184 -4.18 -1.20 17.00
CA VAL A 184 -4.76 -1.52 15.69
C VAL A 184 -5.59 -0.34 15.16
N ASP A 185 -6.38 0.29 16.03
CA ASP A 185 -7.25 1.41 15.65
C ASP A 185 -6.43 2.64 15.27
N ASP A 186 -5.39 2.98 16.05
CA ASP A 186 -4.52 4.12 15.74
C ASP A 186 -3.76 3.91 14.42
N LEU A 187 -3.24 2.70 14.21
CA LEU A 187 -2.51 2.36 12.99
C LEU A 187 -3.43 2.41 11.75
N VAL A 188 -4.68 1.97 11.91
CA VAL A 188 -5.72 2.14 10.88
C VAL A 188 -6.00 3.61 10.60
N VAL A 189 -6.13 4.46 11.62
CA VAL A 189 -6.37 5.90 11.44
C VAL A 189 -5.20 6.57 10.71
N HIS A 190 -3.95 6.25 11.07
CA HIS A 190 -2.78 6.72 10.31
C HIS A 190 -2.82 6.27 8.85
N GLY A 191 -3.21 5.01 8.60
CA GLY A 191 -3.37 4.49 7.25
C GLY A 191 -4.48 5.17 6.45
N LEU A 192 -5.61 5.50 7.09
CA LEU A 192 -6.71 6.22 6.46
C LEU A 192 -6.32 7.67 6.13
N ARG A 193 -5.59 8.35 7.01
CA ARG A 193 -5.03 9.69 6.74
C ARG A 193 -4.10 9.65 5.54
N ALA A 194 -3.14 8.72 5.54
CA ALA A 194 -2.23 8.54 4.41
C ALA A 194 -2.97 8.22 3.10
N LEU A 195 -4.00 7.37 3.15
CA LEU A 195 -4.80 7.01 1.99
C LEU A 195 -5.63 8.21 1.49
N ARG A 196 -6.17 9.03 2.40
CA ARG A 196 -6.91 10.24 2.06
C ARG A 196 -6.06 11.24 1.28
N ASP A 197 -4.79 11.39 1.62
CA ASP A 197 -3.88 12.28 0.88
C ASP A 197 -3.63 11.84 -0.57
N THR A 198 -4.01 10.60 -0.92
CA THR A 198 -3.98 10.11 -2.31
C THR A 198 -5.24 10.41 -3.10
N LEU A 199 -6.29 11.00 -2.50
CA LEU A 199 -7.57 11.35 -3.14
C LEU A 199 -7.48 12.66 -3.94
N GLN A 200 -8.47 12.88 -4.82
CA GLN A 200 -8.65 14.19 -5.47
C GLN A 200 -9.29 15.13 -4.45
N GLN A 201 -9.08 16.45 -4.57
CA GLN A 201 -9.59 17.43 -3.60
C GLN A 201 -11.11 17.31 -3.38
N ASP A 202 -11.86 16.89 -4.40
CA ASP A 202 -13.32 16.80 -4.35
C ASP A 202 -13.84 15.42 -3.91
N LYS A 203 -12.96 14.53 -3.43
CA LYS A 203 -13.32 13.15 -3.07
C LYS A 203 -12.90 12.82 -1.66
N GLU A 204 -13.82 12.19 -0.95
CA GLU A 204 -13.61 11.73 0.42
C GLU A 204 -13.59 10.20 0.50
N LEU A 205 -13.03 9.67 1.59
CA LEU A 205 -13.13 8.25 1.90
C LEU A 205 -14.53 7.93 2.41
N ASN A 206 -15.08 6.81 1.97
CA ASN A 206 -16.39 6.32 2.41
C ASN A 206 -16.40 4.79 2.47
N ILE A 207 -17.49 4.24 3.01
CA ILE A 207 -17.69 2.80 3.19
C ILE A 207 -17.58 1.98 1.89
N ASN A 208 -17.84 2.62 0.74
CA ASN A 208 -17.88 1.96 -0.55
C ASN A 208 -16.53 1.97 -1.27
N ASN A 209 -15.72 3.02 -1.08
CA ASN A 209 -14.48 3.24 -1.81
C ASN A 209 -13.22 2.82 -1.05
N CYS A 210 -13.33 2.38 0.20
CA CYS A 210 -12.19 1.97 1.01
C CYS A 210 -12.33 0.51 1.46
N SER A 211 -11.20 -0.13 1.76
CA SER A 211 -11.12 -1.48 2.31
C SER A 211 -9.88 -1.60 3.17
N ILE A 212 -9.99 -2.29 4.30
CA ILE A 212 -8.91 -2.45 5.28
C ILE A 212 -8.67 -3.94 5.48
N GLY A 213 -7.43 -4.38 5.42
CA GLY A 213 -6.99 -5.73 5.76
C GLY A 213 -6.12 -5.67 7.01
N ILE A 214 -6.42 -6.49 8.01
CA ILE A 214 -5.74 -6.49 9.31
C ILE A 214 -5.26 -7.89 9.61
N VAL A 215 -4.01 -8.01 10.06
CA VAL A 215 -3.41 -9.27 10.55
C VAL A 215 -2.41 -8.97 11.67
N GLY A 216 -2.28 -9.86 12.65
CA GLY A 216 -1.28 -9.69 13.70
C GLY A 216 -1.34 -10.76 14.78
N LYS A 217 -0.76 -10.47 15.94
CA LYS A 217 -0.66 -11.42 17.04
C LYS A 217 -2.04 -11.86 17.54
N GLY A 218 -2.40 -13.12 17.31
CA GLY A 218 -3.72 -13.66 17.68
C GLY A 218 -4.87 -13.20 16.79
N ILE A 219 -4.59 -12.42 15.74
CA ILE A 219 -5.58 -11.91 14.79
C ILE A 219 -5.33 -12.52 13.42
N LYS A 220 -6.23 -13.42 12.99
CA LYS A 220 -6.23 -13.93 11.62
C LYS A 220 -6.53 -12.81 10.63
N TYR A 221 -5.95 -12.90 9.45
CA TYR A 221 -6.20 -11.98 8.35
C TYR A 221 -7.69 -11.93 8.04
N HIS A 222 -8.24 -10.73 8.17
CA HIS A 222 -9.61 -10.43 7.79
C HIS A 222 -9.68 -9.06 7.12
N THR A 223 -10.73 -8.89 6.31
CA THR A 223 -10.98 -7.65 5.58
C THR A 223 -12.20 -6.96 6.19
N VAL A 224 -12.08 -5.66 6.48
CA VAL A 224 -13.15 -4.77 6.90
C VAL A 224 -13.61 -3.95 5.69
N GLU A 225 -14.88 -4.09 5.33
CA GLU A 225 -15.56 -3.41 4.23
C GLU A 225 -17.02 -3.10 4.63
N GLY A 226 -17.65 -2.12 3.98
CA GLY A 226 -19.06 -1.78 4.23
C GLY A 226 -19.27 -1.14 5.60
N GLU A 227 -20.32 -1.56 6.31
CA GLU A 227 -20.73 -0.97 7.60
C GLU A 227 -19.64 -1.06 8.67
N GLY A 228 -18.81 -2.12 8.67
CA GLY A 228 -17.70 -2.25 9.61
C GLY A 228 -16.62 -1.17 9.46
N LEU A 229 -16.60 -0.47 8.31
CA LEU A 229 -15.68 0.63 8.08
C LEU A 229 -16.12 1.93 8.76
N GLN A 230 -17.43 2.07 9.06
CA GLN A 230 -17.98 3.31 9.60
C GLN A 230 -17.29 3.72 10.90
N ARG A 231 -17.07 2.76 11.81
CA ARG A 231 -16.31 2.96 13.06
C ARG A 231 -14.95 3.64 12.82
N TYR A 232 -14.21 3.20 11.81
CA TYR A 232 -12.88 3.74 11.54
C TYR A 232 -12.90 5.11 10.86
N LEU A 233 -13.95 5.38 10.07
CA LEU A 233 -14.17 6.71 9.48
C LEU A 233 -14.60 7.72 10.54
N ASP A 234 -15.40 7.29 11.52
CA ASP A 234 -15.79 8.13 12.65
C ASP A 234 -14.55 8.50 13.49
N LEU A 235 -13.71 7.52 13.83
CA LEU A 235 -12.44 7.73 14.54
C LEU A 235 -11.50 8.69 13.79
N LEU A 236 -11.46 8.60 12.45
CA LEU A 236 -10.70 9.53 11.62
C LEU A 236 -11.21 10.96 11.77
N SER A 237 -12.54 11.16 11.79
CA SER A 237 -13.14 12.49 11.94
C SER A 237 -12.91 13.10 13.32
N GLU A 238 -12.98 12.28 14.38
CA GLU A 238 -12.69 12.69 15.77
C GLU A 238 -11.22 13.09 15.94
N ALA A 239 -10.29 12.31 15.35
CA ALA A 239 -8.87 12.60 15.43
C ALA A 239 -8.49 13.90 14.69
N ASP A 240 -9.22 14.27 13.63
CA ASP A 240 -8.98 15.52 12.89
C ASP A 240 -9.54 16.74 13.62
N THR A 241 -10.69 16.60 14.29
CA THR A 241 -11.25 17.66 15.15
C THR A 241 -10.40 17.92 16.40
N GLY A 242 -9.80 16.87 16.97
CA GLY A 242 -8.86 17.00 18.11
C GLY A 242 -7.54 17.70 17.76
N ALA A 243 -7.06 17.61 16.51
CA ALA A 243 -5.83 18.24 16.07
C ALA A 243 -5.98 19.75 15.75
N GLY A 244 -7.21 20.24 15.54
CA GLY A 244 -7.51 21.64 15.21
C GLY A 244 -7.64 22.60 16.40
N GLY A 245 -7.53 22.12 17.65
CA GLY A 245 -7.77 22.91 18.86
C GLY A 245 -6.54 23.59 19.49
N GLY A 246 -5.34 23.41 18.92
CA GLY A 246 -4.09 23.91 19.52
C GLY A 246 -3.27 24.76 18.57
N GLY A 247 -3.56 26.06 18.49
CA GLY A 247 -2.67 27.00 17.80
C GLY A 247 -3.34 28.23 17.21
N ALA A 248 -3.94 29.07 18.03
CA ALA A 248 -3.99 30.50 17.72
C ALA A 248 -2.86 31.17 18.53
N PRO A 249 -1.82 31.74 17.91
CA PRO A 249 -0.91 32.61 18.65
C PRO A 249 -1.70 33.85 19.03
N ALA A 250 -1.83 34.11 20.34
CA ALA A 250 -2.28 35.39 20.85
C ALA A 250 -1.32 36.46 20.30
N GLN A 251 -1.79 37.28 19.37
CA GLN A 251 -1.12 38.54 19.05
C GLN A 251 -1.17 39.40 20.31
N ALA A 252 -0.02 39.52 20.96
CA ALA A 252 0.21 40.54 21.96
C ALA A 252 0.13 41.90 21.27
N ASP A 253 -0.81 42.71 21.75
CA ASP A 253 -0.99 44.11 21.44
C ASP A 253 0.23 44.89 21.99
N GLU A 254 1.23 45.12 21.14
CA GLU A 254 2.28 46.10 21.43
C GLU A 254 1.75 47.49 21.07
N GLY A 255 1.32 48.19 22.12
CA GLY A 255 0.89 49.57 22.07
C GLY A 255 1.95 50.48 21.46
N ALA A 256 1.52 51.26 20.47
CA ALA A 256 2.28 52.33 19.85
C ALA A 256 2.68 53.41 20.89
N THR A 257 3.98 53.58 21.10
CA THR A 257 4.54 54.80 21.71
C THR A 257 4.87 55.83 20.62
N PRO A 258 4.43 57.10 20.75
CA PRO A 258 4.73 58.13 19.76
C PRO A 258 6.16 58.65 19.94
N MET A 259 6.90 58.81 18.85
CA MET A 259 8.19 59.52 18.86
C MET A 259 7.93 61.02 19.03
N GLU A 260 8.39 61.58 20.16
CA GLU A 260 8.64 63.00 20.31
C GLU A 260 9.85 63.42 19.48
N THR A 261 9.67 64.52 18.77
CA THR A 261 10.70 65.40 18.19
C THR A 261 11.62 65.96 19.27
N ASP A 262 12.93 65.93 19.05
CA ASP A 262 13.79 67.12 19.25
C ASP A 262 15.24 66.94 18.73
N MET A 263 15.71 68.03 18.10
CA MET A 263 17.06 68.45 17.68
C MET A 263 17.78 67.72 16.53
#